data_AF-A0A931W2D1-F1
#
_entry.id   AF-A0A931W2D1-F1
#
_cell.length_a   1.000
_cell.length_b   1.000
_cell.length_c   1.000
_cell.angle_alpha   90.00
_cell.angle_beta   90.00
_cell.angle_gamma   90.00
#
_symmetry.space_group_name_H-M   'P 1'
#
loop_
_entity.id
_entity.type
_entity.pdbx_description
1 polymer ?
#
loop_
_entity_poly.entity_id
_entity_poly.type
_entity_poly.pdbx_seq_one_letter_code
_entity_poly.pdbx_strand_id
1 'polypeptide(L)' 'MPGKACEVFEMDSIKEVTIETIKRLPDECSLEDIMYEVNFVAQVLEGLRDAENGELLTTEELLNRVEQ' A
#
# COMPACT_ATOMS: atom_id res chain seq x y z
N MET A 1 -26.74 -16.32 11.93
CA MET A 1 -26.12 -16.27 10.59
C MET A 1 -24.61 -16.35 10.81
N PRO A 2 -23.89 -17.22 10.08
CA PRO A 2 -22.43 -17.34 10.18
C PRO A 2 -21.78 -16.03 9.71
N GLY A 3 -20.60 -15.76 10.28
CA GLY A 3 -19.93 -14.47 10.28
C GLY A 3 -19.80 -13.81 8.91
N LYS A 4 -19.88 -12.47 8.93
CA LYS A 4 -19.35 -11.62 7.86
C LYS A 4 -17.95 -12.13 7.55
N ALA A 5 -17.80 -12.78 6.41
CA ALA A 5 -16.50 -12.87 5.77
C ALA A 5 -15.99 -11.43 5.75
N CYS A 6 -14.81 -11.23 6.34
CA CYS A 6 -13.94 -10.13 5.95
C CYS A 6 -14.04 -10.08 4.42
N GLU A 7 -14.57 -8.99 3.86
CA GLU A 7 -14.51 -8.78 2.43
C GLU A 7 -13.02 -8.79 2.12
N VAL A 8 -12.55 -9.95 1.67
CA VAL A 8 -11.22 -10.13 1.12
C VAL A 8 -11.23 -9.12 -0.01
N PHE A 9 -10.48 -8.03 0.15
CA PHE A 9 -10.14 -7.18 -0.98
C PHE A 9 -9.66 -8.16 -2.04
N GLU A 10 -10.49 -8.42 -3.06
CA GLU A 10 -9.97 -8.95 -4.30
C GLU A 10 -8.82 -8.01 -4.61
N MET A 11 -7.60 -8.54 -4.68
CA MET A 11 -6.41 -7.71 -4.78
C MET A 11 -6.51 -7.02 -6.14
N ASP A 12 -7.16 -5.86 -6.12
CA ASP A 12 -7.40 -5.03 -7.27
C ASP A 12 -6.05 -4.90 -7.93
N SER A 13 -6.00 -5.17 -9.25
CA SER A 13 -4.74 -5.10 -9.97
C SER A 13 -4.08 -3.76 -9.64
N ILE A 14 -2.74 -3.70 -9.60
CA ILE A 14 -2.06 -2.44 -9.26
C ILE A 14 -2.54 -1.26 -10.11
N LYS A 15 -2.98 -1.53 -11.34
CA LYS A 15 -3.64 -0.57 -12.23
C LYS A 15 -4.96 -0.02 -11.67
N GLU A 16 -5.85 -0.89 -11.17
CA GLU A 16 -7.14 -0.47 -10.63
C GLU A 16 -6.96 0.32 -9.33
N VAL A 17 -6.09 -0.17 -8.44
CA VAL A 17 -5.68 0.58 -7.24
C VAL A 17 -5.13 1.96 -7.60
N THR A 18 -4.25 2.04 -8.60
CA THR A 18 -3.70 3.32 -9.08
C THR A 18 -4.81 4.28 -9.51
N ILE A 19 -5.78 3.80 -10.30
CA ILE A 19 -6.89 4.61 -10.78
C ILE A 19 -7.75 5.11 -9.61
N GLU A 20 -8.08 4.23 -8.66
CA GLU A 20 -8.87 4.60 -7.47
C GLU A 20 -8.14 5.56 -6.55
N THR A 21 -6.82 5.45 -6.41
CA THR A 21 -6.00 6.42 -5.69
C THR A 21 -6.08 7.79 -6.35
N ILE A 22 -5.91 7.87 -7.68
CA ILE A 22 -5.99 9.13 -8.43
C ILE A 22 -7.36 9.79 -8.30
N LYS A 23 -8.46 9.01 -8.39
CA LYS A 23 -9.83 9.53 -8.24
C LYS A 23 -10.12 10.13 -6.86
N ARG A 24 -9.36 9.77 -5.83
CA ARG A 24 -9.54 10.26 -4.45
C ARG A 24 -8.69 11.50 -4.15
N LEU A 25 -7.73 11.83 -5.02
CA LEU A 25 -6.93 13.03 -4.86
C LEU A 25 -7.77 14.29 -5.14
N PRO A 26 -7.44 15.44 -4.54
CA PRO A 26 -8.07 16.71 -4.88
C PRO A 26 -7.85 17.04 -6.36
N ASP A 27 -8.84 17.67 -7.01
CA ASP A 27 -8.74 18.10 -8.41
C ASP A 27 -7.51 19.02 -8.65
N GLU A 28 -7.14 19.79 -7.62
CA GLU A 28 -6.08 20.80 -7.67
C GLU A 28 -4.68 20.22 -7.35
N CYS A 29 -4.55 18.89 -7.25
CA CYS A 29 -3.27 18.25 -7.01
C CYS A 29 -2.30 18.40 -8.19
N SER A 30 -1.02 18.48 -7.87
CA SER A 30 0.05 18.48 -8.88
C SER A 30 0.34 17.07 -9.39
N LEU A 31 1.09 16.97 -10.49
CA LEU A 31 1.58 15.68 -10.97
C LEU A 31 2.49 15.01 -9.93
N GLU A 32 3.29 15.81 -9.22
CA GLU A 32 4.17 15.36 -8.15
C GLU A 32 3.38 14.73 -6.99
N ASP A 33 2.25 15.32 -6.62
CA ASP A 33 1.35 14.77 -5.60
C ASP A 33 0.76 13.42 -6.04
N ILE A 34 0.31 13.34 -7.30
CA ILE A 34 -0.22 12.10 -7.89
C ILE A 34 0.83 11.00 -7.83
N MET A 35 2.05 11.30 -8.28
CA MET A 35 3.15 10.35 -8.27
C MET A 35 3.52 9.89 -6.86
N TYR A 36 3.55 10.83 -5.91
CA TYR A 36 3.84 10.53 -4.51
C TYR A 36 2.80 9.57 -3.94
N GLU A 37 1.52 9.88 -4.09
CA GLU A 37 0.45 9.09 -3.48
C GLU A 37 0.36 7.69 -4.08
N VAL A 38 0.45 7.59 -5.42
CA VAL A 38 0.43 6.29 -6.11
C VAL A 38 1.61 5.42 -5.68
N ASN A 39 2.81 6.00 -5.59
CA ASN A 39 4.01 5.28 -5.15
C ASN A 39 3.91 4.85 -3.68
N PHE A 40 3.36 5.70 -2.82
CA PHE A 40 3.14 5.37 -1.41
C PHE A 40 2.18 4.19 -1.25
N VAL A 41 1.02 4.23 -1.92
CA VAL A 41 0.04 3.13 -1.88
C VAL A 41 0.64 1.83 -2.41
N ALA A 42 1.44 1.88 -3.49
CA ALA A 42 2.11 0.71 -4.02
C ALA A 42 3.07 0.06 -3.01
N GLN A 43 3.86 0.86 -2.29
CA GLN A 43 4.78 0.37 -1.25
C GLN A 43 4.04 -0.24 -0.06
N VAL A 44 2.90 0.33 0.35
CA VAL A 44 2.07 -0.25 1.41
C VAL A 44 1.53 -1.62 1.01
N LEU A 45 1.01 -1.75 -0.21
CA LEU A 45 0.51 -3.04 -0.72
C LEU A 45 1.62 -4.09 -0.82
N GLU A 46 2.80 -3.69 -1.26
CA GLU A 46 3.98 -4.57 -1.28
C GLU A 46 4.34 -5.03 0.14
N GLY A 47 4.45 -4.10 1.10
CA GLY A 47 4.77 -4.44 2.48
C GLY A 47 3.72 -5.34 3.15
N LEU A 48 2.44 -5.21 2.80
CA LEU A 48 1.39 -6.14 3.26
C LEU A 48 1.60 -7.55 2.69
N ARG A 49 1.92 -7.66 1.41
CA ARG A 49 2.21 -8.95 0.76
C ARG A 49 3.46 -9.60 1.36
N ASP A 50 4.50 -8.83 1.62
CA ASP A 50 5.73 -9.30 2.24
C ASP A 50 5.44 -9.84 3.65
N ALA A 51 4.61 -9.13 4.43
CA ALA A 51 4.17 -9.58 5.74
C ALA A 51 3.36 -10.89 5.69
N GLU A 52 2.46 -11.04 4.72
CA GLU A 52 1.70 -12.28 4.48
C GLU A 52 2.62 -13.46 4.12
N ASN A 53 3.70 -13.20 3.37
CA ASN A 53 4.70 -14.19 3.00
C ASN A 53 5.72 -14.48 4.12
N GLY A 54 5.64 -13.78 5.26
CA GLY A 54 6.59 -13.90 6.37
C GLY A 54 7.94 -13.23 6.11
N GLU A 55 8.04 -12.37 5.08
CA GLU A 55 9.20 -11.54 4.76
C GLU A 55 9.23 -10.31 5.68
N LEU A 56 9.42 -10.58 6.97
CA LEU A 56 9.39 -9.58 8.04
C LEU A 56 10.79 -9.23 8.54
N LEU A 57 10.90 -8.05 9.15
CA LEU A 57 12.08 -7.61 9.89
C LEU A 57 11.71 -7.41 11.35
N THR A 58 12.65 -7.68 12.23
CA THR A 58 12.57 -7.22 13.62
C THR A 58 12.76 -5.71 13.69
N THR A 59 12.27 -5.10 14.77
CA THR A 59 12.47 -3.67 15.03
C THR A 59 13.95 -3.28 15.07
N GLU A 60 14.82 -4.15 15.59
CA GLU A 60 16.26 -3.92 15.63
C GLU A 60 16.88 -3.88 14.23
N GLU A 61 16.53 -4.85 13.37
CA GLU A 61 16.99 -4.88 11.98
C GLU A 61 16.50 -3.67 11.18
N LEU A 62 15.27 -3.21 11.44
CA LEU A 62 14.72 -2.01 10.82
C LEU A 62 15.51 -0.76 11.21
N LEU A 63 15.75 -0.53 12.50
CA LEU A 63 16.49 0.64 12.98
C LEU A 63 17.91 0.69 12.41
N ASN A 64 18.60 -0.45 12.35
CA ASN A 64 19.94 -0.56 11.76
C ASN A 64 19.98 -0.19 10.26
N ARG A 65 18.86 -0.25 9.53
CA ARG A 65 18.77 0.12 8.10
C ARG A 65 18.40 1.58 7.89
N VAL A 66 17.54 2.16 8.76
CA VAL A 66 17.08 3.55 8.64
C VAL A 66 18.13 4.55 9.10
N GLU A 67 19.01 4.16 10.03
CA GLU A 67 20.08 5.02 10.54
C GLU A 67 21.33 5.10 9.63
N GLN A 68 21.34 4.41 8.49
CA GLN A 68 22.41 4.51 7.46
C GLN A 68 22.12 5.60 6.43
#